data_AF-A0A5N7Z8X8-F1
#
_entry.id   AF-A0A5N7Z8X8-F1
#
_cell.length_a   1.000
_cell.length_b   1.000
_cell.length_c   1.000
_cell.angle_alpha   90.00
_cell.angle_beta   90.00
_cell.angle_gamma   90.00
#
_symmetry.space_group_name_H-M   'P 1'
#
loop_
_entity.id
_entity.type
_entity.pdbx_description
1 polymer ?
#
loop_
_entity_poly.entity_id
_entity_poly.type
_entity_poly.pdbx_seq_one_letter_code
_entity_poly.pdbx_strand_id
1 'polypeptide(L)'
;IEDRAGMLVALSTLNPQPESVPINALVAVEGTPMEEEKPVEIWEMIRMVATTRIVMPETQVRLSAGRTQMSREGQAMCFFAGANSIFAGDKLLTTPNPDVNEDMKMFQELGLTPQKPFIKLMQPETVEAEDSKFQALGEKPKWTRPGHTIDRNLEASNKNKNQEIVKN
;
A
#
# COMPACT_ATOMS: atom_id res chain seq x y z
N ILE A 1 22.34 -4.96 -7.22
CA ILE A 1 22.35 -5.01 -5.73
C ILE A 1 22.73 -3.64 -5.15
N GLU A 2 23.68 -3.00 -5.80
CA GLU A 2 24.24 -1.68 -5.60
C GLU A 2 23.16 -0.61 -5.40
N ASP A 3 22.14 -0.57 -6.27
CA ASP A 3 21.04 0.42 -6.15
C ASP A 3 20.24 0.26 -4.85
N ARG A 4 19.95 -0.99 -4.47
CA ARG A 4 19.21 -1.29 -3.24
C ARG A 4 20.04 -0.94 -2.00
N ALA A 5 21.33 -1.24 -2.03
CA ALA A 5 22.25 -0.84 -0.97
C ALA A 5 22.37 0.68 -0.87
N GLY A 6 22.51 1.39 -2.01
CA GLY A 6 22.55 2.84 -2.07
C GLY A 6 21.29 3.49 -1.51
N MET A 7 20.11 2.95 -1.82
CA MET A 7 18.84 3.38 -1.22
C MET A 7 18.84 3.24 0.30
N LEU A 8 19.25 2.08 0.84
CA LEU A 8 19.30 1.86 2.28
C LEU A 8 20.33 2.76 2.97
N VAL A 9 21.48 3.01 2.35
CA VAL A 9 22.46 3.98 2.84
C VAL A 9 21.81 5.36 2.93
N ALA A 10 21.19 5.84 1.86
CA ALA A 10 20.53 7.15 1.85
C ALA A 10 19.51 7.28 2.99
N LEU A 11 18.63 6.28 3.17
CA LEU A 11 17.64 6.28 4.25
C LEU A 11 18.28 6.23 5.64
N SER A 12 19.29 5.38 5.84
CA SER A 12 19.95 5.19 7.14
C SER A 12 20.75 6.42 7.60
N THR A 13 21.15 7.29 6.67
CA THR A 13 21.90 8.52 6.94
C THR A 13 21.03 9.73 7.28
N LEU A 14 19.71 9.63 7.15
CA LEU A 14 18.78 10.69 7.57
C LEU A 14 18.80 10.86 9.09
N ASN A 15 18.61 12.09 9.57
CA ASN A 15 18.53 12.41 11.00
C ASN A 15 17.27 13.24 11.30
N PRO A 16 16.26 12.68 12.00
CA PRO A 16 16.19 11.28 12.45
C PRO A 16 16.04 10.30 11.27
N GLN A 17 16.37 9.03 11.51
CA GLN A 17 16.00 7.96 10.58
C GLN A 17 14.46 7.90 10.45
N PRO A 18 13.91 7.42 9.31
CA PRO A 18 12.47 7.31 9.15
C PRO A 18 11.85 6.41 10.22
N GLU A 19 10.69 6.79 10.76
CA GLU A 19 9.95 5.96 11.72
C GLU A 19 9.43 4.66 11.07
N SER A 20 9.17 4.68 9.77
CA SER A 20 8.75 3.51 9.00
C SER A 20 9.36 3.50 7.61
N VAL A 21 9.87 2.34 7.20
CA VAL A 21 10.39 2.08 5.86
C VAL A 21 9.58 0.94 5.21
N PRO A 22 8.75 1.23 4.20
CA PRO A 22 8.05 0.20 3.45
C PRO A 22 8.96 -0.47 2.42
N ILE A 23 8.94 -1.80 2.41
CA ILE A 23 9.58 -2.62 1.38
C ILE A 23 8.48 -3.23 0.51
N ASN A 24 8.43 -2.79 -0.74
CA ASN A 24 7.47 -3.22 -1.74
C ASN A 24 8.16 -4.14 -2.76
N ALA A 25 7.53 -5.26 -3.10
CA ALA A 25 7.83 -5.94 -4.36
C ALA A 25 7.02 -5.29 -5.49
N LEU A 26 7.64 -5.13 -6.65
CA LEU A 26 6.95 -4.64 -7.84
C LEU A 26 5.80 -5.58 -8.18
N VAL A 27 4.60 -5.01 -8.32
CA VAL A 27 3.45 -5.71 -8.90
C VAL A 27 3.32 -5.20 -10.33
N ALA A 28 3.71 -6.03 -11.30
CA ALA A 28 3.55 -5.72 -12.71
C ALA A 28 2.05 -5.63 -13.06
N VAL A 29 1.66 -4.56 -13.74
CA VAL A 29 0.27 -4.28 -14.13
C VAL A 29 0.23 -3.98 -15.62
N GLU A 30 -0.71 -4.61 -16.32
CA GLU A 30 -0.96 -4.39 -17.76
C GLU A 30 -1.17 -2.89 -18.07
N GLY A 31 -0.52 -2.42 -19.13
CA GLY A 31 -0.49 -1.04 -19.58
C GLY A 31 0.57 -0.17 -18.88
N THR A 32 1.35 -0.72 -17.95
CA THR A 32 2.49 0.00 -17.36
C THR A 32 3.79 -0.31 -18.10
N PRO A 33 4.79 0.60 -18.14
CA PRO A 33 6.08 0.30 -18.77
C PRO A 33 6.83 -0.91 -18.17
N MET A 34 6.41 -1.38 -16.99
CA MET A 34 7.03 -2.49 -16.26
C MET A 34 6.12 -3.74 -16.24
N GLU A 35 5.16 -3.85 -17.16
CA GLU A 35 4.19 -4.95 -17.20
C GLU A 35 4.81 -6.34 -17.42
N GLU A 36 5.95 -6.41 -18.12
CA GLU A 36 6.67 -7.65 -18.43
C GLU A 36 7.79 -7.97 -17.42
N GLU A 37 7.92 -7.18 -16.35
CA GLU A 37 8.96 -7.39 -15.36
C GLU A 37 8.68 -8.62 -14.49
N LYS A 38 9.75 -9.37 -14.21
CA LYS A 38 9.64 -10.59 -13.41
C LYS A 38 9.38 -10.27 -11.93
N PRO A 39 8.57 -11.07 -11.23
CA PRO A 39 8.43 -10.97 -9.79
C PRO A 39 9.79 -11.06 -9.08
N VAL A 40 9.93 -10.31 -8.00
CA VAL A 40 11.14 -10.37 -7.17
C VAL A 40 11.18 -11.70 -6.43
N GLU A 41 12.30 -12.42 -6.55
CA GLU A 41 12.54 -13.67 -5.84
C GLU A 41 12.43 -13.49 -4.32
N ILE A 42 11.85 -14.48 -3.63
CA ILE A 42 11.57 -14.38 -2.19
C ILE A 42 12.85 -14.17 -1.36
N TRP A 43 13.98 -14.76 -1.78
CA TRP A 43 15.26 -14.61 -1.09
C TRP A 43 15.83 -13.18 -1.18
N GLU A 44 15.55 -12.48 -2.27
CA GLU A 44 15.93 -11.07 -2.41
C GLU A 44 15.06 -10.18 -1.51
N MET A 45 13.76 -10.50 -1.38
CA MET A 45 12.87 -9.82 -0.43
C MET A 45 13.31 -10.03 1.02
N ILE A 46 13.61 -11.27 1.41
CA ILE A 46 14.10 -11.60 2.76
C ILE A 46 15.41 -10.85 3.05
N ARG A 47 16.35 -10.85 2.10
CA ARG A 47 17.63 -10.13 2.24
C ARG A 47 17.41 -8.63 2.42
N MET A 48 16.49 -8.04 1.65
CA MET A 48 16.17 -6.62 1.76
C MET A 48 15.59 -6.28 3.13
N VAL A 49 14.64 -7.08 3.63
CA VAL A 49 14.06 -6.89 4.96
C VAL A 49 15.13 -7.01 6.06
N ALA A 50 15.94 -8.09 6.02
CA ALA A 50 17.01 -8.31 7.00
C ALA A 50 18.01 -7.15 7.02
N THR A 51 18.47 -6.73 5.84
CA THR A 51 19.44 -5.64 5.71
C THR A 51 18.84 -4.34 6.25
N THR A 52 17.59 -4.03 5.91
CA THR A 52 16.87 -2.84 6.40
C THR A 52 16.79 -2.83 7.92
N ARG A 53 16.42 -3.96 8.55
CA ARG A 53 16.37 -4.10 10.01
C ARG A 53 17.75 -3.88 10.66
N ILE A 54 18.82 -4.39 10.05
CA ILE A 54 20.17 -4.24 10.60
C ILE A 54 20.64 -2.78 10.55
N VAL A 55 20.44 -2.07 9.42
CA VAL A 55 20.95 -0.69 9.26
C VAL A 55 20.06 0.38 9.90
N MET A 56 18.80 0.07 10.15
CA MET A 56 17.82 0.96 10.79
C MET A 56 17.07 0.20 11.90
N PRO A 57 17.73 -0.07 13.06
CA PRO A 57 17.22 -0.99 14.08
C PRO A 57 15.90 -0.55 14.72
N GLU A 58 15.63 0.76 14.80
CA GLU A 58 14.44 1.31 15.43
C GLU A 58 13.29 1.55 14.44
N THR A 59 13.53 1.45 13.13
CA THR A 59 12.48 1.70 12.12
C THR A 59 11.46 0.58 12.08
N GLN A 60 10.20 0.92 11.81
CA GLN A 60 9.20 -0.06 11.42
C GLN A 60 9.44 -0.50 9.98
N VAL A 61 9.89 -1.74 9.80
CA VAL A 61 10.10 -2.33 8.48
C VAL A 61 8.77 -2.93 8.02
N ARG A 62 8.13 -2.27 7.05
CA ARG A 62 6.79 -2.63 6.61
C ARG A 62 6.80 -3.47 5.34
N LEU A 63 6.43 -4.74 5.46
CA LEU A 63 6.18 -5.61 4.32
C LEU A 63 4.86 -5.20 3.67
N SER A 64 4.93 -4.58 2.49
CA SER A 64 3.81 -3.82 1.92
C SER A 64 3.27 -4.48 0.64
N ALA A 65 3.48 -3.89 -0.54
CA ALA A 65 2.98 -4.41 -1.80
C ALA A 65 3.69 -5.71 -2.24
N GLY A 66 2.95 -6.57 -2.92
CA GLY A 66 3.43 -7.84 -3.49
C GLY A 66 3.31 -9.06 -2.55
N ARG A 67 2.77 -8.90 -1.34
CA ARG A 67 2.55 -10.01 -0.40
C ARG A 67 1.66 -11.12 -0.95
N THR A 68 0.67 -10.79 -1.77
CA THR A 68 -0.24 -11.75 -2.41
C THR A 68 0.47 -12.70 -3.38
N GLN A 69 1.66 -12.33 -3.86
CA GLN A 69 2.49 -13.19 -4.74
C GLN A 69 3.49 -14.03 -3.94
N MET A 70 3.61 -13.82 -2.63
CA MET A 70 4.51 -14.56 -1.76
C MET A 70 3.81 -15.78 -1.17
N SER A 71 4.55 -16.88 -1.01
CA SER A 71 4.07 -17.99 -0.19
C SER A 71 3.96 -17.56 1.28
N ARG A 72 3.16 -18.30 2.04
CA ARG A 72 2.99 -18.08 3.48
C ARG A 72 4.32 -18.18 4.23
N GLU A 73 5.13 -19.18 3.90
CA GLU A 73 6.46 -19.41 4.47
C GLU A 73 7.40 -18.26 4.10
N GLY A 74 7.29 -17.71 2.88
CA GLY A 74 8.04 -16.55 2.45
C GLY A 74 7.73 -15.31 3.29
N GLN A 75 6.43 -15.05 3.54
CA GLN A 75 6.02 -13.96 4.43
C GLN A 75 6.50 -14.19 5.87
N ALA A 76 6.37 -15.41 6.39
CA ALA A 76 6.87 -15.79 7.71
C ALA A 76 8.38 -15.53 7.85
N MET A 77 9.16 -15.88 6.83
CA MET A 77 10.60 -15.60 6.78
C MET A 77 10.90 -14.09 6.74
N CYS A 78 10.08 -13.28 6.07
CA CYS A 78 10.20 -11.83 6.12
C CYS A 78 9.93 -11.26 7.53
N PHE A 79 8.92 -11.76 8.25
CA PHE A 79 8.70 -11.39 9.65
C PHE A 79 9.89 -11.79 10.54
N PHE A 80 10.36 -13.03 10.39
CA PHE A 80 11.54 -13.51 11.11
C PHE A 80 12.80 -12.66 10.81
N ALA A 81 12.98 -12.24 9.56
CA ALA A 81 14.11 -11.41 9.14
C ALA A 81 14.07 -9.98 9.70
N GLY A 82 12.90 -9.49 10.16
CA GLY A 82 12.81 -8.19 10.82
C GLY A 82 11.65 -7.30 10.37
N ALA A 83 10.79 -7.74 9.46
CA ALA A 83 9.54 -7.04 9.18
C ALA A 83 8.63 -7.08 10.42
N ASN A 84 8.01 -5.96 10.76
CA ASN A 84 7.13 -5.84 11.93
C ASN A 84 5.88 -4.99 11.65
N SER A 85 5.58 -4.74 10.38
CA SER A 85 4.42 -3.96 9.96
C SER A 85 3.92 -4.45 8.61
N ILE A 86 2.60 -4.40 8.39
CA ILE A 86 1.93 -4.71 7.13
C ILE A 86 0.75 -3.75 6.92
N PHE A 87 0.21 -3.71 5.71
CA PHE A 87 -1.15 -3.19 5.49
C PHE A 87 -2.18 -4.30 5.73
N ALA A 88 -3.23 -3.99 6.48
CA ALA A 88 -4.37 -4.87 6.72
C ALA A 88 -5.62 -4.31 6.00
N GLY A 89 -6.41 -5.20 5.40
CA GLY A 89 -7.61 -4.88 4.61
C GLY A 89 -7.56 -5.55 3.25
N ASP A 90 -8.70 -5.56 2.54
CA ASP A 90 -8.87 -6.37 1.31
C ASP A 90 -8.07 -5.85 0.11
N LYS A 91 -7.66 -4.59 0.13
CA LYS A 91 -6.97 -3.89 -0.97
C LYS A 91 -5.91 -2.95 -0.43
N LEU A 92 -4.86 -2.75 -1.22
CA LEU A 92 -3.92 -1.64 -1.06
C LEU A 92 -4.52 -0.40 -1.75
N LEU A 93 -3.72 0.31 -2.54
CA LEU A 93 -4.18 1.49 -3.28
C LEU A 93 -5.03 1.11 -4.50
N THR A 94 -4.56 0.15 -5.29
CA THR A 94 -5.22 -0.33 -6.52
C THR A 94 -5.11 -1.84 -6.72
N THR A 95 -4.29 -2.53 -5.90
CA THR A 95 -4.00 -3.96 -6.01
C THR A 95 -4.59 -4.76 -4.84
N PRO A 96 -4.87 -6.06 -5.02
CA PRO A 96 -5.30 -6.93 -3.94
C PRO A 96 -4.27 -7.04 -2.82
N ASN A 97 -4.75 -7.24 -1.59
CA ASN A 97 -3.92 -7.49 -0.41
C ASN A 97 -4.34 -8.85 0.20
N PRO A 98 -3.49 -9.54 1.00
CA PRO A 98 -3.91 -10.76 1.69
C PRO A 98 -5.12 -10.51 2.59
N ASP A 99 -5.93 -11.55 2.76
CA ASP A 99 -7.10 -11.49 3.63
C ASP A 99 -6.69 -11.31 5.09
N VAL A 100 -7.43 -10.47 5.81
CA VAL A 100 -7.11 -10.14 7.21
C VAL A 100 -7.13 -11.39 8.09
N ASN A 101 -8.00 -12.35 7.84
CA ASN A 101 -8.06 -13.58 8.64
C ASN A 101 -6.85 -14.49 8.37
N GLU A 102 -6.36 -14.53 7.13
CA GLU A 102 -5.13 -15.26 6.79
C GLU A 102 -3.92 -14.67 7.51
N ASP A 103 -3.82 -13.34 7.55
CA ASP A 103 -2.77 -12.61 8.27
C ASP A 103 -2.83 -12.90 9.78
N MET A 104 -4.02 -12.84 10.37
CA MET A 104 -4.22 -13.14 11.79
C MET A 104 -3.87 -14.59 12.13
N LYS A 105 -4.22 -15.54 11.26
CA LYS A 105 -3.86 -16.96 11.43
C LYS A 105 -2.33 -17.15 11.37
N MET A 106 -1.66 -16.50 10.42
CA MET A 106 -0.20 -16.52 10.34
C MET A 106 0.43 -15.92 11.59
N PHE A 107 -0.08 -14.79 12.10
CA PHE A 107 0.44 -14.18 13.33
C PHE A 107 0.29 -15.09 14.54
N GLN A 108 -0.85 -15.77 14.67
CA GLN A 108 -1.07 -16.75 15.72
C GLN A 108 -0.06 -17.90 15.65
N GLU A 109 0.19 -18.45 14.46
CA GLU A 109 1.14 -19.55 14.26
C GLU A 109 2.60 -19.14 14.53
N LEU A 110 2.97 -17.89 14.20
CA LEU A 110 4.30 -17.35 14.43
C LEU A 110 4.49 -16.79 15.85
N GLY A 111 3.44 -16.78 16.69
CA GLY A 111 3.48 -16.20 18.03
C GLY A 111 3.62 -14.66 18.04
N LEU A 112 3.23 -14.00 16.95
CA LEU A 112 3.28 -12.55 16.82
C LEU A 112 2.07 -11.90 17.48
N THR A 113 2.30 -10.81 18.21
CA THR A 113 1.23 -10.02 18.84
C THR A 113 0.95 -8.77 18.00
N PRO A 114 -0.27 -8.61 17.45
CA PRO A 114 -0.64 -7.41 16.73
C PRO A 114 -0.55 -6.17 17.63
N GLN A 115 -0.01 -5.08 17.09
CA GLN A 115 -0.02 -3.80 17.79
C GLN A 115 -1.45 -3.29 17.93
N LYS A 116 -1.79 -2.76 19.11
CA LYS A 116 -3.09 -2.09 19.31
C LYS A 116 -3.19 -0.86 18.39
N PRO A 117 -4.38 -0.56 17.83
CA PRO A 117 -4.60 0.63 17.04
C PRO A 117 -4.11 1.88 17.77
N PHE A 118 -3.35 2.73 17.07
CA PHE A 118 -2.85 3.97 17.64
C PHE A 118 -4.00 4.99 17.68
N ILE A 119 -4.62 5.19 18.84
CA ILE A 119 -5.64 6.23 19.04
C ILE A 119 -4.90 7.55 19.30
N LYS A 120 -4.54 8.29 18.25
CA LYS A 120 -3.78 9.56 18.42
C LYS A 120 -4.68 10.81 18.55
N LEU A 121 -6.00 10.70 18.38
CA LEU A 121 -6.95 11.81 18.51
C LEU A 121 -8.30 11.29 19.04
N MET A 122 -9.08 12.13 19.74
CA MET A 122 -10.52 11.91 19.92
C MET A 122 -11.10 11.62 18.55
N GLN A 123 -11.68 10.44 18.36
CA GLN A 123 -12.42 10.12 17.16
C GLN A 123 -13.47 11.23 16.99
N PRO A 124 -13.43 12.03 15.91
CA PRO A 124 -14.42 13.08 15.72
C PRO A 124 -15.79 12.41 15.67
N GLU A 125 -16.74 12.92 16.45
CA GLU A 125 -18.11 12.44 16.40
C GLU A 125 -18.62 12.61 14.97
N THR A 126 -19.07 11.50 14.38
CA THR A 126 -19.78 11.56 13.11
C THR A 126 -21.12 12.21 13.40
N VAL A 127 -21.30 13.43 12.90
CA VAL A 127 -22.60 14.11 12.91
C VAL A 127 -23.32 13.75 11.62
N GLU A 128 -24.63 13.51 11.71
CA GLU A 128 -25.46 13.32 10.52
C GLU A 128 -25.42 14.58 9.64
N ALA A 129 -25.68 14.42 8.34
CA ALA A 129 -25.62 15.53 7.38
C ALA A 129 -26.53 16.71 7.79
N GLU A 130 -27.62 16.41 8.47
CA GLU A 130 -28.61 17.34 9.02
C GLU A 130 -28.04 18.21 10.15
N ASP A 131 -27.14 17.63 10.94
CA ASP A 131 -26.50 18.26 12.12
C ASP A 131 -25.13 18.87 11.79
N SER A 132 -24.70 18.77 10.54
CA SER A 132 -23.43 19.31 10.08
C SER A 132 -23.47 20.84 10.02
N LYS A 133 -22.58 21.50 10.75
CA LYS A 133 -22.35 22.96 10.65
C LYS A 133 -21.58 23.36 9.39
N PHE A 134 -21.28 22.40 8.50
CA PHE A 134 -20.53 22.65 7.28
C PHE A 134 -21.36 23.44 6.27
N GLN A 135 -20.93 24.66 5.96
CA GLN A 135 -21.46 25.42 4.84
C GLN A 135 -20.64 25.10 3.58
N ALA A 136 -21.29 24.49 2.58
CA ALA A 136 -20.67 24.27 1.29
C ALA A 136 -20.35 25.62 0.63
N LEU A 137 -19.11 25.81 0.16
CA LEU A 137 -18.70 27.00 -0.60
C LEU A 137 -19.38 27.13 -1.98
N GLY A 138 -20.34 26.26 -2.32
CA GLY A 138 -21.01 26.22 -3.63
C GLY A 138 -20.11 25.73 -4.78
N GLU A 139 -18.80 25.66 -4.56
CA GLU A 139 -17.83 25.18 -5.53
C GLU A 139 -17.83 23.65 -5.55
N LYS A 140 -18.26 23.09 -6.68
CA LYS A 140 -17.98 21.69 -7.05
C LYS A 140 -16.94 21.68 -8.17
N PRO A 141 -15.68 22.05 -7.91
CA PRO A 141 -14.68 22.10 -8.96
C PRO A 141 -14.49 20.68 -9.49
N LYS A 142 -14.93 20.46 -10.73
CA LYS A 142 -14.66 19.21 -11.44
C LYS A 142 -13.20 19.29 -11.87
N TRP A 143 -12.30 18.75 -11.05
CA TRP A 143 -10.87 18.77 -11.34
C TRP A 143 -10.60 17.95 -12.60
N THR A 144 -10.30 18.63 -13.69
CA THR A 144 -9.71 18.06 -14.90
C THR A 144 -8.28 18.55 -14.98
N ARG A 145 -7.33 17.63 -15.20
CA ARG A 145 -5.92 17.98 -15.36
C ARG A 145 -5.79 18.94 -16.56
N PRO A 146 -5.30 20.18 -16.40
CA PRO A 146 -5.24 21.13 -17.51
C PRO A 146 -4.35 20.60 -18.64
N GLY A 147 -4.90 20.53 -19.86
CA GLY A 147 -4.14 20.21 -21.08
C GLY A 147 -3.85 18.73 -21.35
N HIS A 148 -4.35 17.78 -20.55
CA HIS A 148 -4.18 16.35 -20.81
C HIS A 148 -5.53 15.64 -20.93
N THR A 149 -5.83 15.18 -22.14
CA THR A 149 -6.99 14.36 -22.44
C THR A 149 -6.57 12.89 -22.31
N ILE A 150 -7.32 12.12 -21.52
CA ILE A 150 -7.15 10.66 -21.46
C ILE A 150 -8.26 10.06 -22.32
N ASP A 151 -7.92 9.59 -23.52
CA ASP A 151 -8.89 9.09 -24.50
C ASP A 151 -9.80 7.99 -23.93
N ARG A 152 -9.24 7.14 -23.08
CA ARG A 152 -9.98 6.07 -22.37
C ARG A 152 -11.08 6.60 -21.44
N ASN A 153 -10.89 7.76 -20.81
CA ASN A 153 -11.92 8.39 -19.97
C ASN A 153 -13.04 9.00 -20.82
N LEU A 154 -12.72 9.49 -22.02
CA LEU A 154 -13.73 9.95 -22.99
C LEU A 154 -14.57 8.77 -23.49
N GLU A 155 -13.92 7.64 -23.80
CA GLU A 155 -14.61 6.41 -24.21
C GLU A 155 -15.55 5.88 -23.13
N ALA A 156 -15.12 5.85 -21.87
CA ALA A 156 -15.96 5.44 -20.75
C ALA A 156 -17.15 6.40 -20.54
N SER A 157 -16.93 7.71 -20.67
CA SER A 157 -17.99 8.72 -20.55
C SER A 157 -19.01 8.62 -21.69
N ASN A 158 -18.57 8.23 -22.90
CA ASN A 158 -19.45 8.00 -24.05
C ASN A 158 -20.25 6.69 -23.91
N LYS A 159 -19.66 5.63 -23.34
CA LYS A 159 -20.38 4.38 -23.04
C LYS A 159 -21.52 4.59 -22.03
N ASN A 160 -21.30 5.39 -20.97
CA ASN A 160 -22.34 5.69 -19.99
C ASN A 160 -23.50 6.51 -20.59
N LYS A 161 -23.21 7.49 -21.46
CA LYS A 161 -24.26 8.23 -22.19
C LYS A 161 -25.09 7.33 -23.09
N ASN A 162 -24.46 6.39 -23.80
CA ASN A 162 -25.19 5.46 -24.67
C ASN A 162 -26.02 4.42 -23.88
N GLN A 163 -25.61 4.04 -22.66
CA GLN A 163 -26.38 3.13 -21.82
C GLN A 163 -27.62 3.79 -21.17
N GLU A 164 -27.58 5.11 -20.91
CA GLU A 164 -28.77 5.85 -20.46
C GLU A 164 -29.79 6.06 -21.59
N ILE A 165 -29.34 6.24 -22.83
CA ILE A 165 -30.23 6.42 -23.99
C ILE A 165 -30.96 5.12 -24.37
N VAL A 166 -30.35 3.95 -24.13
CA VAL A 166 -30.97 2.64 -24.44
C VAL A 166 -31.96 2.18 -23.34
N LYS A 167 -32.02 2.88 -22.20
CA LYS A 167 -32.93 2.57 -21.08
C LYS A 167 -34.18 3.45 -21.00
N ASN A 168 -34.41 4.34 -21.96
CA ASN A 168 -35.65 5.13 -22.10
C ASN A 168 -36.45 4.71 -23.34
#